data_AF-A0A1Q5CUN9-F1
#
_entry.id   AF-A0A1Q5CUN9-F1
#
_cell.length_a   1.000
_cell.length_b   1.000
_cell.length_c   1.000
_cell.angle_alpha   90.00
_cell.angle_beta   90.00
_cell.angle_gamma   90.00
#
_symmetry.space_group_name_H-M   'P 1'
#
loop_
_entity.id
_entity.type
_entity.pdbx_description
1 polymer ?
#
loop_
_entity_poly.entity_id
_entity_poly.type
_entity_poly.pdbx_seq_one_letter_code
_entity_poly.pdbx_strand_id
1 'polypeptide(L)'
;MLDTTPLITAVDRFADRVRSAPQSRLQRGTAAEALAAARELSARAQRAESPGREPRVMPDAGMFAVGDQLAVAGRDLAVALETASSQELDEAVRCVEEAAARAFAPGPR
;
A
#
# COMPACT_ATOMS: atom_id res chain seq x y z
N MET A 1 19.97 -7.51 7.23
CA MET A 1 18.85 -6.59 7.02
C MET A 1 18.66 -6.46 5.53
N LEU A 2 17.49 -6.84 5.02
CA LEU A 2 17.17 -6.65 3.60
C LEU A 2 17.08 -5.15 3.29
N ASP A 3 17.52 -4.76 2.10
CA ASP A 3 17.31 -3.40 1.60
C ASP A 3 15.86 -3.26 1.13
N THR A 4 15.04 -2.57 1.92
CA THR A 4 13.61 -2.38 1.68
C THR A 4 13.31 -1.07 0.95
N THR A 5 14.35 -0.34 0.51
CA THR A 5 14.24 0.88 -0.31
C THR A 5 13.36 0.72 -1.55
N PRO A 6 13.37 -0.42 -2.28
CA PRO A 6 12.48 -0.63 -3.41
C PRO A 6 10.99 -0.54 -3.03
N LEU A 7 10.60 -1.13 -1.90
CA LEU A 7 9.22 -1.08 -1.41
C LEU A 7 8.83 0.34 -0.98
N ILE A 8 9.70 1.03 -0.22
CA ILE A 8 9.47 2.41 0.21
C ILE A 8 9.27 3.31 -1.02
N THR A 9 10.13 3.17 -2.03
CA THR A 9 10.06 3.96 -3.27
C THR A 9 8.76 3.70 -4.04
N ALA A 10 8.35 2.44 -4.17
CA ALA A 10 7.11 2.08 -4.86
C ALA A 10 5.87 2.65 -4.14
N VAL A 11 5.83 2.53 -2.81
CA VAL A 11 4.73 3.06 -1.99
C VAL A 11 4.67 4.57 -2.06
N ASP A 12 5.80 5.26 -1.95
CA ASP A 12 5.83 6.72 -1.96
C ASP A 12 5.38 7.28 -3.30
N ARG A 13 5.81 6.68 -4.42
CA ARG A 13 5.31 7.04 -5.75
C ARG A 13 3.80 6.83 -5.87
N PHE A 14 3.26 5.74 -5.31
CA PHE A 14 1.82 5.50 -5.34
C PHE A 14 1.06 6.52 -4.47
N ALA A 15 1.49 6.72 -3.23
CA ALA A 15 0.92 7.67 -2.30
C ALA A 15 0.91 9.10 -2.87
N ASP A 16 2.01 9.55 -3.47
CA ASP A 16 2.11 10.89 -4.06
C ASP A 16 1.20 11.07 -5.28
N ARG A 17 1.06 10.02 -6.10
CA ARG A 17 0.09 10.03 -7.21
C ARG A 17 -1.34 10.11 -6.70
N VAL A 18 -1.67 9.45 -5.59
CA VAL A 18 -2.99 9.55 -4.95
C VAL A 18 -3.22 10.95 -4.39
N ARG A 19 -2.25 11.52 -3.66
CA ARG A 19 -2.34 12.87 -3.08
C ARG A 19 -2.49 13.97 -4.13
N SER A 20 -1.88 13.78 -5.29
CA SER A 20 -1.97 14.72 -6.42
C SER A 20 -3.17 14.47 -7.35
N ALA A 21 -3.94 13.39 -7.13
CA ALA A 21 -5.06 13.06 -8.00
C ALA A 21 -6.25 14.02 -7.80
N PRO A 22 -6.95 14.44 -8.87
CA PRO A 22 -8.19 15.20 -8.74
C PRO A 22 -9.26 14.42 -7.97
N GLN A 23 -10.10 15.12 -7.20
CA GLN A 23 -11.21 14.52 -6.44
C GLN A 23 -12.11 13.64 -7.32
N SER A 24 -12.44 14.08 -8.54
CA SER A 24 -13.26 13.29 -9.48
C SER A 24 -12.60 11.97 -9.90
N ARG A 25 -11.27 11.88 -9.85
CA ARG A 25 -10.54 10.63 -10.11
C ARG A 25 -10.59 9.73 -8.88
N LEU A 26 -10.32 10.29 -7.69
CA LEU A 26 -10.41 9.59 -6.41
C LEU A 26 -11.79 8.95 -6.20
N GLN A 27 -12.87 9.69 -6.49
CA GLN A 27 -14.25 9.20 -6.39
C GLN A 27 -14.61 8.12 -7.42
N ARG A 28 -13.87 8.02 -8.54
CA ARG A 28 -14.06 6.99 -9.58
C ARG A 28 -13.32 5.68 -9.26
N GLY A 29 -13.02 5.43 -7.99
CA GLY A 29 -12.46 4.15 -7.53
C GLY A 29 -10.98 4.20 -7.15
N THR A 30 -10.22 5.23 -7.55
CA THR A 30 -8.79 5.34 -7.17
C THR A 30 -8.61 5.33 -5.65
N ALA A 31 -9.48 6.02 -4.89
CA ALA A 31 -9.38 6.00 -3.43
C ALA A 31 -9.71 4.64 -2.82
N ALA A 32 -10.68 3.92 -3.39
CA ALA A 32 -11.06 2.59 -2.90
C ALA A 32 -9.96 1.55 -3.14
N GLU A 33 -9.36 1.55 -4.34
CA GLU A 33 -8.22 0.70 -4.69
C GLU A 33 -6.99 1.02 -3.82
N ALA A 34 -6.70 2.30 -3.60
CA ALA A 34 -5.63 2.75 -2.72
C ALA A 34 -5.84 2.28 -1.27
N LEU A 35 -7.08 2.35 -0.75
CA LEU A 35 -7.39 1.91 0.61
C LEU A 35 -7.27 0.38 0.73
N ALA A 36 -7.71 -0.37 -0.28
CA ALA A 36 -7.55 -1.82 -0.32
C ALA A 36 -6.07 -2.20 -0.26
N ALA A 37 -5.21 -1.50 -1.02
CA ALA A 37 -3.77 -1.70 -0.97
C ALA A 37 -3.19 -1.34 0.41
N ALA A 38 -3.55 -0.19 1.00
CA ALA A 38 -3.08 0.19 2.33
C ALA A 38 -3.45 -0.85 3.41
N ARG A 39 -4.67 -1.40 3.34
CA ARG A 39 -5.13 -2.48 4.22
C ARG A 39 -4.32 -3.76 4.05
N GLU A 40 -4.03 -4.15 2.82
CA GLU A 40 -3.23 -5.34 2.53
C GLU A 40 -1.79 -5.18 3.05
N LEU A 41 -1.15 -4.03 2.82
CA LEU A 41 0.19 -3.74 3.34
C LEU A 41 0.21 -3.78 4.88
N SER A 42 -0.77 -3.14 5.53
CA SER A 42 -0.89 -3.15 6.99
C SER A 42 -1.15 -4.56 7.54
N ALA A 43 -1.93 -5.38 6.85
CA ALA A 43 -2.16 -6.76 7.25
C ALA A 43 -0.89 -7.62 7.12
N ARG A 44 -0.10 -7.42 6.06
CA ARG A 44 1.20 -8.10 5.89
C ARG A 44 2.19 -7.70 6.97
N ALA A 45 2.30 -6.41 7.28
CA ALA A 45 3.17 -5.91 8.35
C ALA A 45 2.82 -6.58 9.69
N GLN A 46 1.52 -6.57 10.04
CA GLN A 46 1.04 -7.20 11.28
C GLN A 46 1.31 -8.71 11.34
N ARG A 47 1.21 -9.44 10.22
CA ARG A 47 1.51 -10.88 10.18
C ARG A 47 3.00 -11.16 10.34
N ALA A 48 3.86 -10.33 9.77
CA ALA A 48 5.31 -10.44 9.92
C ALA A 48 5.74 -10.15 11.37
N GLU A 49 5.16 -9.11 12.00
CA GLU A 49 5.48 -8.73 13.38
C GLU A 49 4.86 -9.65 14.45
N SER A 50 3.68 -10.21 14.17
CA SER A 50 2.94 -11.04 15.13
C SER A 50 2.31 -12.25 14.45
N PRO A 51 3.11 -13.27 14.08
CA PRO A 51 2.60 -14.48 13.45
C PRO A 51 1.51 -15.15 14.28
N GLY A 52 0.41 -15.55 13.62
CA GLY A 52 -0.72 -16.23 14.26
C GLY A 52 -1.76 -15.32 14.93
N ARG A 53 -1.54 -13.99 14.95
CA ARG A 53 -2.55 -13.02 15.39
C ARG A 53 -3.37 -12.55 14.19
N GLU A 54 -4.69 -12.51 14.35
CA GLU A 54 -5.57 -11.95 13.33
C GLU A 54 -5.26 -10.45 13.12
N PRO A 55 -4.93 -10.01 11.89
CA PRO A 55 -4.62 -8.61 11.62
C PRO A 55 -5.81 -7.69 11.88
N ARG A 56 -5.54 -6.54 12.49
CA ARG A 56 -6.52 -5.46 12.61
C ARG A 56 -6.73 -4.82 11.25
N VAL A 57 -7.99 -4.51 10.93
CA VAL A 57 -8.36 -3.83 9.69
C VAL A 57 -8.07 -2.33 9.83
N MET A 58 -7.25 -1.79 8.93
CA MET A 58 -7.04 -0.34 8.84
C MET A 58 -8.37 0.36 8.48
N PRO A 59 -8.81 1.36 9.27
CA PRO A 59 -10.08 2.05 9.03
C PRO A 59 -10.04 2.84 7.72
N ASP A 60 -11.21 3.13 7.16
CA ASP A 60 -11.31 4.15 6.11
C ASP A 60 -11.23 5.55 6.76
N ALA A 61 -10.15 6.28 6.52
CA ALA A 61 -9.96 7.63 7.04
C ALA A 61 -10.44 8.73 6.07
N GLY A 62 -11.06 8.34 4.95
CA GLY A 62 -11.53 9.21 3.89
C GLY A 62 -10.58 9.31 2.70
N MET A 63 -11.15 9.63 1.54
CA MET A 63 -10.47 9.60 0.24
C MET A 63 -9.23 10.49 0.12
N PHE A 64 -9.10 11.54 0.94
CA PHE A 64 -7.94 12.43 0.94
C PHE A 64 -6.82 11.96 1.87
N ALA A 65 -7.15 11.13 2.87
CA ALA A 65 -6.17 10.56 3.79
C ALA A 65 -5.54 9.25 3.27
N VAL A 66 -6.12 8.64 2.23
CA VAL A 66 -5.71 7.31 1.76
C VAL A 66 -4.27 7.26 1.23
N GLY A 67 -3.75 8.37 0.70
CA GLY A 67 -2.33 8.49 0.36
C GLY A 67 -1.41 8.41 1.58
N ASP A 68 -1.82 9.00 2.71
CA ASP A 68 -1.07 8.91 3.97
C ASP A 68 -1.17 7.53 4.59
N GLN A 69 -2.34 6.90 4.50
CA GLN A 69 -2.54 5.52 4.94
C GLN A 69 -1.66 4.53 4.16
N LEU A 70 -1.54 4.70 2.84
CA LEU A 70 -0.61 3.93 2.01
C LEU A 70 0.83 4.11 2.48
N ALA A 71 1.24 5.37 2.69
CA ALA A 71 2.59 5.69 3.11
C ALA A 71 2.91 5.03 4.46
N VAL A 72 2.07 5.22 5.48
CA VAL A 72 2.25 4.60 6.80
C VAL A 72 2.32 3.07 6.70
N ALA A 73 1.33 2.44 6.07
CA ALA A 73 1.28 0.98 5.95
C ALA A 73 2.49 0.39 5.21
N GLY A 74 3.00 1.11 4.19
CA GLY A 74 4.19 0.70 3.47
C GLY A 74 5.48 0.84 4.27
N ARG A 75 5.61 1.87 5.12
CA ARG A 75 6.76 2.01 6.03
C ARG A 75 6.74 0.93 7.11
N ASP A 76 5.57 0.66 7.68
CA ASP A 76 5.40 -0.42 8.66
C ASP A 76 5.82 -1.78 8.05
N LEU A 77 5.35 -2.08 6.84
CA LEU A 77 5.74 -3.30 6.13
C LEU A 77 7.24 -3.32 5.80
N ALA A 78 7.82 -2.21 5.37
CA ALA A 78 9.24 -2.14 5.06
C ALA A 78 10.10 -2.48 6.29
N VAL A 79 9.76 -1.96 7.47
CA VAL A 79 10.44 -2.31 8.72
C VAL A 79 10.24 -3.79 9.05
N ALA A 80 9.00 -4.29 8.95
CA ALA A 80 8.71 -5.69 9.26
C ALA A 80 9.43 -6.70 8.34
N LEU A 81 9.73 -6.31 7.10
CA LEU A 81 10.42 -7.15 6.12
C LEU A 81 11.95 -7.11 6.20
N GLU A 82 12.54 -6.25 7.03
CA GLU A 82 14.00 -6.15 7.20
C GLU A 82 14.68 -7.49 7.56
N THR A 83 13.96 -8.37 8.24
CA THR A 83 14.40 -9.71 8.66
C THR A 83 13.70 -10.85 7.92
N ALA A 84 12.88 -10.54 6.92
CA ALA A 84 12.12 -11.51 6.12
C ALA A 84 12.98 -12.07 4.96
N SER A 85 12.35 -12.83 4.06
CA SER A 85 12.99 -13.29 2.82
C SER A 85 12.92 -12.23 1.71
N SER A 86 13.87 -12.26 0.77
CA SER A 86 13.85 -11.35 -0.39
C SER A 86 12.63 -11.57 -1.28
N GLN A 87 12.12 -12.81 -1.33
CA GLN A 87 10.91 -13.14 -2.08
C GLN A 87 9.68 -12.40 -1.52
N GLU A 88 9.53 -12.32 -0.20
CA GLU A 88 8.42 -11.58 0.42
C GLU A 88 8.49 -10.08 0.10
N LEU A 89 9.69 -9.52 0.02
CA LEU A 89 9.91 -8.14 -0.41
C LEU A 89 9.52 -7.93 -1.88
N ASP A 90 9.99 -8.79 -2.78
CA ASP A 90 9.66 -8.73 -4.21
C ASP A 90 8.15 -8.84 -4.44
N GLU A 91 7.48 -9.73 -3.71
CA GLU A 91 6.03 -9.89 -3.74
C GLU A 91 5.30 -8.65 -3.20
N ALA A 92 5.81 -8.02 -2.14
CA ALA A 92 5.26 -6.76 -1.62
C ALA A 92 5.38 -5.62 -2.64
N VAL A 93 6.56 -5.46 -3.27
CA VAL A 93 6.79 -4.45 -4.32
C VAL A 93 5.81 -4.66 -5.48
N ARG A 94 5.73 -5.89 -6.01
CA ARG A 94 4.81 -6.23 -7.10
C ARG A 94 3.36 -5.92 -6.74
N CYS A 95 2.91 -6.26 -5.54
CA CYS A 95 1.55 -5.97 -5.10
C CYS A 95 1.24 -4.46 -5.08
N VAL A 96 2.20 -3.63 -4.67
CA VAL A 96 2.06 -2.15 -4.70
C VAL A 96 1.97 -1.65 -6.13
N GLU A 97 2.83 -2.12 -7.03
CA GLU A 97 2.84 -1.70 -8.43
C GLU A 97 1.55 -2.09 -9.16
N GLU A 98 1.08 -3.32 -8.96
CA GLU A 98 -0.18 -3.79 -9.53
C GLU A 98 -1.38 -3.02 -8.98
N ALA A 99 -1.39 -2.71 -7.67
CA ALA A 99 -2.43 -1.88 -7.07
C ALA A 99 -2.43 -0.46 -7.65
N ALA A 100 -1.25 0.15 -7.81
CA ALA A 100 -1.12 1.45 -8.44
C ALA A 100 -1.60 1.43 -9.91
N ALA A 101 -1.30 0.36 -10.64
CA ALA A 101 -1.79 0.18 -12.01
C ALA A 101 -3.32 0.09 -12.06
N ARG A 102 -3.94 -0.73 -11.18
CA ARG A 102 -5.41 -0.85 -11.09
C ARG A 102 -6.07 0.47 -10.69
N ALA A 103 -5.55 1.14 -9.66
CA ALA A 103 -6.10 2.39 -9.13
C ALA A 103 -6.14 3.51 -10.18
N PHE A 104 -5.21 3.49 -11.14
CA PHE A 104 -5.09 4.51 -12.18
C PHE A 104 -5.43 4.00 -13.58
N ALA A 105 -5.89 2.77 -13.75
CA ALA A 105 -6.30 2.25 -15.04
C ALA A 105 -7.36 3.15 -15.70
N PRO A 106 -7.34 3.35 -17.03
CA PRO A 106 -8.43 4.02 -17.70
C PRO A 106 -9.71 3.20 -17.46
N GLY A 107 -10.75 3.82 -16.89
CA GLY A 107 -12.03 3.15 -16.67
C GLY A 107 -12.62 2.64 -17.99
N PRO A 108 -13.57 1.69 -17.96
CA PRO A 108 -14.26 1.25 -19.17
C PRO A 108 -14.86 2.49 -19.84
N ARG A 109 -14.56 2.66 -21.13
CA ARG A 109 -15.11 3.74 -21.96
C ARG A 109 -16.59 3.55 -22.19
#